data_AF-A0A3D0ENR8-F1
#
_entry.id   AF-A0A3D0ENR8-F1
#
_cell.length_a   1.000
_cell.length_b   1.000
_cell.length_c   1.000
_cell.angle_alpha   90.00
_cell.angle_beta   90.00
_cell.angle_gamma   90.00
#
_symmetry.space_group_name_H-M   'P 1'
#
loop_
_entity.id
_entity.type
_entity.pdbx_description
1 polymer ?
#
loop_
_entity_poly.entity_id
_entity_poly.type
_entity_poly.pdbx_seq_one_letter_code
_entity_poly.pdbx_strand_id
1 'polypeptide(L)'
;MDMVILEKFCNDVRFALEDACLKRVHNETSSLHHCKFPAGCCGDTCQILSYLIFKQFRSLTLKRSGVYKPHYIQDKRLRDDNSHAWLEIDSFIIDLTADQFNDRGFLNPPVMITQDDSFHKLFAKRDERFNLNQPECPRVQPTLMATTNHICEILVSRGWDLGAGRIN
;
A
#
# COMPACT_ATOMS: atom_id res chain seq x y z
N MET A 1 12.61 -12.62 5.52
CA MET A 1 11.78 -12.95 4.34
C MET A 1 12.65 -12.83 3.10
N ASP A 2 12.53 -13.73 2.12
CA ASP A 2 13.29 -13.64 0.87
C ASP A 2 12.80 -12.44 0.05
N MET A 3 13.72 -11.54 -0.30
CA MET A 3 13.42 -10.30 -1.02
C MET A 3 12.84 -10.56 -2.41
N VAL A 4 13.30 -11.59 -3.12
CA VAL A 4 12.81 -11.95 -4.46
C VAL A 4 11.37 -12.45 -4.36
N ILE A 5 11.05 -13.23 -3.33
CA ILE A 5 9.69 -13.73 -3.08
C ILE A 5 8.76 -12.58 -2.70
N LEU A 6 9.21 -11.67 -1.81
CA LEU A 6 8.44 -10.48 -1.44
C LEU A 6 8.16 -9.59 -2.66
N GLU A 7 9.17 -9.33 -3.49
CA GLU A 7 9.03 -8.52 -4.69
C GLU A 7 8.03 -9.14 -5.66
N LYS A 8 8.14 -10.45 -5.93
CA LYS A 8 7.17 -11.16 -6.76
C LYS A 8 5.75 -11.06 -6.17
N PHE A 9 5.61 -11.24 -4.86
CA PHE A 9 4.31 -11.13 -4.18
C PHE A 9 3.71 -9.74 -4.32
N CYS A 10 4.49 -8.69 -4.07
CA CYS A 10 4.06 -7.31 -4.21
C CYS A 10 3.68 -6.96 -5.66
N ASN A 11 4.39 -7.48 -6.66
CA ASN A 11 4.02 -7.35 -8.07
C ASN A 11 2.68 -8.04 -8.38
N ASP A 12 2.44 -9.24 -7.86
CA ASP A 12 1.18 -9.94 -8.04
C ASP A 12 0.00 -9.23 -7.34
N VAL A 13 0.24 -8.64 -6.16
CA VAL A 13 -0.75 -7.80 -5.46
C VAL A 13 -1.04 -6.53 -6.25
N ARG A 14 0.00 -5.83 -6.76
CA ARG A 14 -0.15 -4.63 -7.59
C ARG A 14 -1.00 -4.93 -8.83
N PHE A 15 -0.68 -6.01 -9.54
CA PHE A 15 -1.47 -6.47 -10.69
C PHE A 15 -2.93 -6.73 -10.30
N ALA A 16 -3.17 -7.42 -9.19
CA ALA A 16 -4.52 -7.76 -8.75
C ALA A 16 -5.34 -6.52 -8.34
N LEU A 17 -4.69 -5.50 -7.76
CA LEU A 17 -5.32 -4.20 -7.50
C LEU A 17 -5.71 -3.49 -8.79
N GLU A 18 -4.83 -3.47 -9.80
CA GLU A 18 -5.14 -2.90 -11.11
C GLU A 18 -6.32 -3.61 -11.77
N ASP A 19 -6.37 -4.95 -11.74
CA ASP A 19 -7.50 -5.73 -12.25
C ASP A 19 -8.80 -5.45 -11.46
N ALA A 20 -8.73 -5.35 -10.13
CA ALA A 20 -9.89 -4.97 -9.31
C ALA A 20 -10.44 -3.59 -9.69
N CYS A 21 -9.55 -2.62 -9.95
CA CYS A 21 -9.93 -1.28 -10.39
C CYS A 21 -10.57 -1.28 -11.77
N LEU A 22 -10.01 -2.03 -12.73
CA LEU A 22 -10.59 -2.17 -14.07
C LEU A 22 -11.99 -2.79 -14.02
N LYS A 23 -12.20 -3.78 -13.15
CA LYS A 23 -13.49 -4.45 -12.95
C LYS A 23 -14.43 -3.72 -11.98
N ARG A 24 -13.97 -2.63 -11.35
CA ARG A 24 -14.69 -1.85 -10.33
C ARG A 24 -15.16 -2.70 -9.14
N VAL A 25 -14.32 -3.63 -8.69
CA VAL A 25 -14.61 -4.51 -7.54
C VAL A 25 -14.25 -3.79 -6.24
N HIS A 26 -14.96 -2.71 -5.95
CA HIS A 26 -14.74 -1.86 -4.78
C HIS A 26 -16.06 -1.47 -4.13
N ASN A 27 -16.08 -1.39 -2.80
CA ASN A 27 -17.19 -0.78 -2.09
C ASN A 27 -17.25 0.72 -2.37
N GLU A 28 -18.45 1.25 -2.57
CA GLU A 28 -18.71 2.66 -2.91
C GLU A 28 -18.18 3.68 -1.90
N THR A 29 -17.85 3.26 -0.67
CA THR A 29 -17.30 4.13 0.38
C THR A 29 -15.77 4.06 0.51
N SER A 30 -15.11 3.20 -0.28
CA SER A 30 -13.65 3.05 -0.24
C SER A 30 -12.94 4.09 -1.12
N SER A 31 -11.72 4.47 -0.76
CA SER A 31 -10.90 5.35 -1.60
C SER A 31 -10.56 4.70 -2.94
N LEU A 32 -10.45 3.37 -2.98
CA LEU A 32 -10.27 2.60 -4.22
C LEU A 32 -11.45 2.73 -5.19
N HIS A 33 -12.66 2.97 -4.70
CA HIS A 33 -13.82 3.25 -5.56
C HIS A 33 -13.82 4.69 -6.10
N HIS A 34 -13.48 5.66 -5.24
CA HIS A 34 -13.55 7.08 -5.60
C HIS A 34 -12.35 7.60 -6.39
N CYS A 35 -11.22 6.90 -6.33
CA CYS A 35 -9.98 7.33 -6.96
C CYS A 35 -9.52 6.38 -8.06
N LYS A 36 -8.64 6.86 -8.93
CA LYS A 36 -8.02 6.03 -9.98
C LYS A 36 -6.72 5.48 -9.43
N PHE A 37 -6.70 4.21 -9.04
CA PHE A 37 -5.49 3.54 -8.59
C PHE A 37 -4.34 3.75 -9.59
N PRO A 38 -3.12 4.10 -9.13
CA PRO A 38 -2.67 4.18 -7.73
C PRO A 38 -2.96 5.51 -7.00
N ALA A 39 -3.56 6.49 -7.66
CA ALA A 39 -3.79 7.82 -7.09
C ALA A 39 -4.86 7.82 -6.00
N GLY A 40 -4.59 8.46 -4.86
CA GLY A 40 -5.58 8.75 -3.81
C GLY A 40 -6.00 7.57 -2.93
N CYS A 41 -5.47 6.38 -3.16
CA CYS A 41 -5.89 5.14 -2.48
C CYS A 41 -4.77 4.45 -1.67
N CYS A 42 -3.68 5.18 -1.38
CA CYS A 42 -2.52 4.66 -0.63
C CYS A 42 -2.91 4.09 0.76
N GLY A 43 -3.89 4.71 1.44
CA GLY A 43 -4.36 4.27 2.75
C GLY A 43 -5.04 2.89 2.73
N ASP A 44 -5.97 2.68 1.79
CA ASP A 44 -6.66 1.40 1.60
C ASP A 44 -5.69 0.34 1.08
N THR A 45 -4.80 0.73 0.17
CA THR A 45 -3.76 -0.15 -0.39
C THR A 45 -2.84 -0.68 0.72
N CYS A 46 -2.40 0.17 1.64
CA CYS A 46 -1.60 -0.25 2.80
C CYS A 46 -2.35 -1.25 3.69
N GLN A 47 -3.66 -1.04 3.91
CA GLN A 47 -4.44 -1.93 4.76
C GLN A 47 -4.59 -3.32 4.14
N ILE A 48 -4.93 -3.38 2.85
CA ILE A 48 -5.04 -4.64 2.10
C ILE A 48 -3.67 -5.34 2.05
N LEU A 49 -2.62 -4.63 1.67
CA LEU A 49 -1.27 -5.20 1.53
C LEU A 49 -0.73 -5.73 2.86
N SER A 50 -0.91 -5.00 3.95
CA SER A 50 -0.50 -5.44 5.29
C SER A 50 -1.17 -6.77 5.67
N TYR A 51 -2.48 -6.88 5.42
CA TYR A 51 -3.23 -8.11 5.64
C TYR A 51 -2.70 -9.28 4.79
N LEU A 52 -2.45 -9.05 3.51
CA LEU A 52 -1.99 -10.07 2.57
C LEU A 52 -0.57 -10.57 2.92
N ILE A 53 0.35 -9.65 3.28
CA ILE A 53 1.70 -10.00 3.77
C ILE A 53 1.60 -10.87 5.03
N PHE A 54 0.74 -10.50 5.97
CA PHE A 54 0.55 -11.29 7.19
C PHE A 54 -0.03 -12.68 6.88
N LYS A 55 -0.99 -12.78 5.96
CA LYS A 55 -1.59 -14.07 5.56
C LYS A 55 -0.58 -14.99 4.90
N GLN A 56 0.25 -14.46 4.00
CA GLN A 56 1.22 -15.24 3.23
C GLN A 56 2.49 -15.58 4.03
N PHE A 57 3.03 -14.61 4.78
CA PHE A 57 4.37 -14.70 5.37
C PHE A 57 4.38 -14.68 6.89
N ARG A 58 3.22 -14.53 7.54
CA ARG A 58 3.08 -14.35 9.01
C ARG A 58 3.95 -13.22 9.56
N SER A 59 4.27 -12.27 8.70
CA SER A 59 5.10 -11.11 9.02
C SER A 59 4.19 -9.90 9.23
N LEU A 60 4.48 -9.12 10.26
CA LEU A 60 3.75 -7.89 10.55
C LEU A 60 4.45 -6.70 9.90
N THR A 61 3.66 -5.70 9.53
CA THR A 61 4.14 -4.47 8.90
C THR A 61 3.77 -3.27 9.76
N LEU A 62 4.60 -2.25 9.76
CA LEU A 62 4.29 -0.94 10.32
C LEU A 62 3.68 -0.07 9.24
N LYS A 63 2.42 0.35 9.42
CA LYS A 63 1.86 1.41 8.57
C LYS A 63 2.56 2.72 8.90
N ARG A 64 2.77 3.52 7.87
CA ARG A 64 3.24 4.90 7.97
C ARG A 64 2.36 5.80 7.13
N SER A 65 2.25 7.04 7.55
CA SER A 65 1.65 8.07 6.72
C SER A 65 2.21 9.43 7.06
N GLY A 66 2.15 10.33 6.10
CA GLY A 66 2.48 11.71 6.37
C GLY A 66 1.88 12.68 5.37
N VAL A 67 2.06 13.96 5.68
CA VAL A 67 1.60 15.07 4.86
C VAL A 67 2.80 15.93 4.51
N TYR A 68 2.95 16.22 3.22
CA TYR A 68 3.91 17.18 2.73
C TYR A 68 3.53 18.56 3.20
N LYS A 69 4.52 19.25 3.77
CA LYS A 69 4.39 20.60 4.29
C LYS A 69 5.65 21.37 3.88
N PRO A 70 5.54 22.40 3.01
CA PRO A 70 6.71 23.06 2.41
C PRO A 70 7.62 23.75 3.42
N HIS A 71 7.12 24.04 4.63
CA HIS A 71 7.89 24.62 5.73
C HIS A 71 8.76 23.61 6.50
N TYR A 72 8.55 22.29 6.33
CA TYR A 72 9.44 21.27 6.89
C TYR A 72 10.51 20.85 5.88
N ILE A 73 10.08 20.53 4.65
CA ILE A 73 10.97 20.11 3.56
C ILE A 73 10.44 20.74 2.28
N GLN A 74 11.32 21.39 1.51
CA GLN A 74 10.94 22.06 0.27
C GLN A 74 11.16 21.14 -0.93
N ASP A 75 10.09 20.82 -1.64
CA ASP A 75 10.13 20.15 -2.95
C ASP A 75 9.06 20.76 -3.87
N LYS A 76 9.48 21.31 -5.01
CA LYS A 76 8.58 22.00 -5.95
C LYS A 76 7.58 21.07 -6.64
N ARG A 77 7.82 19.75 -6.58
CA ARG A 77 6.95 18.72 -7.19
C ARG A 77 5.73 18.41 -6.32
N LEU A 78 5.76 18.75 -5.04
CA LEU A 78 4.66 18.52 -4.11
C LEU A 78 3.95 19.84 -3.75
N ARG A 79 2.65 19.73 -3.51
CA ARG A 79 1.78 20.83 -3.07
C ARG A 79 1.43 20.65 -1.60
N ASP A 80 1.15 21.75 -0.92
CA ASP A 80 0.68 21.71 0.46
C ASP A 80 -0.50 20.74 0.61
N ASP A 81 -0.52 20.01 1.72
CA ASP A 81 -1.51 18.97 2.04
C ASP A 81 -1.51 17.72 1.16
N ASN A 82 -0.52 17.52 0.28
CA ASN A 82 -0.32 16.19 -0.31
C ASN A 82 0.03 15.18 0.79
N SER A 83 -0.84 14.18 0.99
CA SER A 83 -0.62 13.09 1.92
C SER A 83 -0.21 11.82 1.19
N HIS A 84 0.47 10.94 1.92
CA HIS A 84 0.87 9.63 1.42
C HIS A 84 1.00 8.61 2.53
N ALA A 85 0.85 7.33 2.20
CA ALA A 85 0.97 6.21 3.12
C ALA A 85 1.73 5.04 2.48
N TRP A 86 2.55 4.37 3.28
CA TRP A 86 3.36 3.21 2.90
C TRP A 86 3.44 2.21 4.05
N LEU A 87 4.05 1.05 3.79
CA LEU A 87 4.37 0.06 4.82
C LEU A 87 5.87 -0.01 5.04
N GLU A 88 6.25 -0.30 6.28
CA GLU A 88 7.61 -0.68 6.65
C GLU A 88 7.60 -2.11 7.19
N ILE A 89 8.58 -2.92 6.79
CA ILE A 89 8.82 -4.27 7.32
C ILE A 89 10.33 -4.48 7.43
N ASP A 90 10.77 -4.87 8.62
CA ASP A 90 12.19 -4.88 8.98
C ASP A 90 12.87 -3.52 8.71
N SER A 91 13.74 -3.45 7.70
CA SER A 91 14.41 -2.21 7.24
C SER A 91 13.96 -1.73 5.87
N PHE A 92 12.94 -2.37 5.29
CA PHE A 92 12.42 -2.08 3.96
C PHE A 92 11.11 -1.30 4.03
N ILE A 93 11.00 -0.33 3.14
CA ILE A 93 9.76 0.35 2.79
C ILE A 93 9.13 -0.38 1.61
N ILE A 94 7.83 -0.66 1.70
CA ILE A 94 7.01 -1.20 0.62
C ILE A 94 5.93 -0.18 0.28
N ASP A 95 5.89 0.23 -0.98
CA ASP A 95 4.92 1.18 -1.49
C ASP A 95 4.46 0.81 -2.90
N LEU A 96 3.18 0.44 -3.01
CA LEU A 96 2.54 0.09 -4.28
C LEU A 96 1.82 1.27 -4.92
N THR A 97 2.05 2.48 -4.42
CA THR A 97 1.35 3.70 -4.85
C THR A 97 2.27 4.90 -5.01
N ALA A 98 3.58 4.76 -4.81
CA ALA A 98 4.56 5.84 -4.97
C ALA A 98 4.54 6.46 -6.37
N ASP A 99 4.23 5.66 -7.39
CA ASP A 99 4.14 6.07 -8.78
C ASP A 99 2.96 7.01 -9.07
N GLN A 100 2.02 7.19 -8.12
CA GLN A 100 0.95 8.20 -8.23
C GLN A 100 1.49 9.65 -8.35
N PHE A 101 2.75 9.87 -7.98
CA PHE A 101 3.39 11.18 -8.05
C PHE A 101 4.28 11.34 -9.28
N ASN A 102 4.37 10.34 -10.18
CA ASN A 102 5.24 10.42 -11.36
C ASN A 102 4.81 11.53 -12.34
N ASP A 103 3.53 11.90 -12.35
CA ASP A 103 3.01 13.05 -13.10
C ASP A 103 3.57 14.41 -12.62
N ARG A 104 4.26 14.43 -11.47
CA ARG A 104 4.92 15.60 -10.88
C ARG A 104 6.44 15.59 -11.06
N GLY A 105 6.99 14.66 -11.85
CA GLY A 105 8.43 14.56 -12.09
C GLY A 105 9.19 13.74 -11.04
N PHE A 106 8.50 12.84 -10.35
CA PHE A 106 9.14 11.70 -9.68
C PHE A 106 9.33 10.55 -10.68
N LEU A 107 10.24 9.62 -10.37
CA LEU A 107 10.53 8.43 -11.15
C LEU A 107 10.42 7.18 -10.25
N ASN A 108 9.25 7.01 -9.65
CA ASN A 108 8.98 5.92 -8.73
C ASN A 108 8.48 4.68 -9.50
N PRO A 109 8.96 3.46 -9.18
CA PRO A 109 8.44 2.24 -9.81
C PRO A 109 7.01 1.94 -9.33
N PRO A 110 6.21 1.18 -10.11
CA PRO A 110 4.86 0.75 -9.70
C PRO A 110 4.83 -0.08 -8.40
N VAL A 111 5.92 -0.81 -8.15
CA VAL A 111 6.19 -1.53 -6.90
C VAL A 111 7.54 -1.03 -6.39
N MET A 112 7.51 -0.27 -5.30
CA MET A 112 8.72 0.21 -4.64
C MET A 112 8.99 -0.65 -3.41
N ILE A 113 10.14 -1.33 -3.39
CA ILE A 113 10.70 -1.99 -2.21
C ILE A 113 12.12 -1.45 -2.03
N THR A 114 12.35 -0.68 -0.97
CA THR A 114 13.60 0.07 -0.84
C THR A 114 13.99 0.32 0.62
N GLN A 115 15.27 0.55 0.87
CA GLN A 115 15.76 1.11 2.14
C GLN A 115 15.98 2.63 2.05
N ASP A 116 15.92 3.20 0.84
CA ASP A 116 16.00 4.64 0.61
C ASP A 116 14.66 5.32 0.91
N ASP A 117 14.63 6.09 2.00
CA ASP A 117 13.46 6.81 2.46
C ASP A 117 13.39 8.26 1.95
N SER A 118 14.27 8.67 1.03
CA SER A 118 14.35 10.06 0.55
C SER A 118 13.02 10.60 0.04
N PHE A 119 12.26 9.80 -0.73
CA PHE A 119 10.91 10.15 -1.17
C PHE A 119 9.91 10.23 -0.01
N HIS A 120 9.90 9.23 0.87
CA HIS A 120 8.97 9.11 2.00
C HIS A 120 9.18 10.19 3.06
N LYS A 121 10.42 10.67 3.23
CA LYS A 121 10.79 11.77 4.12
C LYS A 121 10.11 13.07 3.73
N LEU A 122 9.81 13.30 2.44
CA LEU A 122 9.12 14.51 1.98
C LEU A 122 7.78 14.73 2.70
N PHE A 123 7.10 13.66 3.11
CA PHE A 123 5.80 13.72 3.81
C PHE A 123 5.93 13.98 5.32
N ALA A 124 6.84 14.86 5.73
CA ALA A 124 7.38 14.94 7.10
C ALA A 124 6.36 15.09 8.25
N LYS A 125 5.19 15.68 8.01
CA LYS A 125 4.16 15.80 9.06
C LYS A 125 3.44 14.46 9.24
N ARG A 126 3.88 13.67 10.22
CA ARG A 126 3.34 12.34 10.53
C ARG A 126 2.10 12.41 11.43
N ASP A 127 1.15 11.51 11.23
CA ASP A 127 -0.03 11.33 12.08
C ASP A 127 0.22 10.20 13.08
N GLU A 128 0.19 10.48 14.38
CA GLU A 128 0.51 9.51 15.44
C GLU A 128 -0.37 8.25 15.38
N ARG A 129 -1.61 8.35 14.87
CA ARG A 129 -2.53 7.20 14.73
C ARG A 129 -2.05 6.17 13.72
N PHE A 130 -1.25 6.59 12.75
CA PHE A 130 -0.79 5.78 11.62
C PHE A 130 0.73 5.64 11.58
N ASN A 131 1.43 6.05 12.63
CA ASN A 131 2.90 6.00 12.72
C ASN A 131 3.34 5.38 14.05
N LEU A 132 2.59 4.39 14.54
CA LEU A 132 2.96 3.64 15.74
C LEU A 132 4.22 2.81 15.48
N ASN A 133 5.09 2.72 16.49
CA ASN A 133 6.31 1.91 16.45
C ASN A 133 6.07 0.43 16.80
N GLN A 134 4.80 0.02 16.88
CA GLN A 134 4.41 -1.35 17.17
C GLN A 134 3.48 -1.84 16.06
N PRO A 135 3.77 -3.00 15.47
CA PRO A 135 2.89 -3.57 14.48
C PRO A 135 1.64 -4.15 15.13
N GLU A 136 0.49 -3.93 14.51
CA GLU A 136 -0.76 -4.57 14.89
C GLU A 136 -1.08 -5.72 13.95
N CYS A 137 -1.79 -6.73 14.46
CA CYS A 137 -2.31 -7.80 13.60
C CYS A 137 -3.30 -7.18 12.59
N PRO A 138 -3.00 -7.25 11.28
CA PRO A 138 -3.76 -6.51 10.29
C PRO A 138 -5.16 -7.07 10.16
N ARG A 139 -6.14 -6.16 10.07
CA ARG A 139 -7.54 -6.46 9.81
C ARG A 139 -8.00 -5.68 8.59
N VAL A 140 -8.81 -6.32 7.77
CA VAL A 140 -9.46 -5.69 6.62
C VAL A 140 -10.79 -5.12 7.08
N GLN A 141 -11.03 -3.85 6.79
CA GLN A 141 -12.33 -3.25 7.06
C GLN A 141 -13.41 -3.86 6.15
N PRO A 142 -14.68 -3.93 6.59
CA PRO A 142 -15.77 -4.44 5.76
C PRO A 142 -15.85 -3.81 4.37
N THR A 143 -15.54 -2.52 4.27
CA THR A 143 -15.51 -1.75 3.02
C THR A 143 -14.43 -2.22 2.04
N LEU A 144 -13.38 -2.90 2.50
CA LEU A 144 -12.29 -3.41 1.66
C LEU A 144 -12.38 -4.93 1.40
N MET A 145 -13.34 -5.63 2.00
CA MET A 145 -13.46 -7.09 1.87
C MET A 145 -13.68 -7.54 0.43
N ALA A 146 -14.56 -6.87 -0.32
CA ALA A 146 -14.82 -7.23 -1.73
C ALA A 146 -13.54 -7.15 -2.58
N THR A 147 -12.81 -6.04 -2.49
CA THR A 147 -11.53 -5.86 -3.17
C THR A 147 -10.50 -6.91 -2.71
N THR A 148 -10.43 -7.15 -1.41
CA THR A 148 -9.45 -8.09 -0.84
C THR A 148 -9.74 -9.52 -1.29
N ASN A 149 -11.00 -9.95 -1.31
CA ASN A 149 -11.38 -11.27 -1.78
C ASN A 149 -11.02 -11.48 -3.26
N HIS A 150 -11.29 -10.48 -4.11
CA HIS A 150 -10.88 -10.50 -5.51
C HIS A 150 -9.36 -10.63 -5.69
N ILE A 151 -8.59 -9.88 -4.89
CA ILE A 151 -7.13 -9.99 -4.89
C ILE A 151 -6.68 -11.39 -4.45
N CYS A 152 -7.25 -11.92 -3.37
CA CYS A 152 -6.95 -13.27 -2.88
C CYS A 152 -7.19 -14.33 -3.96
N GLU A 153 -8.30 -14.25 -4.71
CA GLU A 153 -8.59 -15.19 -5.80
C GLU A 153 -7.51 -15.15 -6.88
N ILE A 154 -7.07 -13.97 -7.29
CA ILE A 154 -5.97 -13.82 -8.26
C ILE A 154 -4.67 -14.38 -7.70
N LEU A 155 -4.31 -14.06 -6.45
CA LEU A 155 -3.09 -14.56 -5.83
C LEU A 155 -3.08 -16.08 -5.72
N VAL A 156 -4.18 -16.69 -5.29
CA VAL A 156 -4.31 -18.15 -5.23
C VAL A 156 -4.19 -18.77 -6.63
N SER A 157 -4.80 -18.16 -7.65
CA SER A 157 -4.66 -18.63 -9.04
C SER A 157 -3.21 -18.55 -9.57
N ARG A 158 -2.39 -17.67 -8.99
CA ARG A 158 -0.95 -17.50 -9.28
C ARG A 158 -0.05 -18.38 -8.40
N GLY A 159 -0.64 -19.23 -7.54
CA GLY A 159 0.07 -20.22 -6.73
C GLY A 159 0.47 -19.74 -5.33
N TRP A 160 -0.07 -18.61 -4.85
CA TRP A 160 0.15 -18.16 -3.48
C TRP A 160 -0.77 -18.91 -2.49
N ASP A 161 -0.20 -19.35 -1.38
CA ASP A 161 -0.95 -19.95 -0.28
C ASP A 161 -1.18 -18.93 0.83
N LEU A 162 -2.36 -18.30 0.81
CA LEU A 162 -2.78 -17.31 1.80
C LEU A 162 -3.31 -17.96 3.10
N GLY A 163 -3.25 -19.29 3.23
CA GLY A 163 -3.83 -20.07 4.31
C GLY A 163 -5.36 -20.14 4.21
N ALA A 164 -5.89 -21.35 4.07
CA ALA A 164 -7.30 -21.64 3.85
C ALA A 164 -8.25 -20.86 4.78
N GLY A 165 -9.15 -20.08 4.18
CA GLY A 165 -10.23 -19.37 4.84
C GLY A 165 -10.71 -18.22 3.97
N ARG A 166 -11.88 -18.37 3.34
CA ARG A 166 -12.61 -17.23 2.78
C ARG A 166 -12.75 -16.19 3.89
N ILE A 167 -12.55 -14.93 3.55
CA ILE A 167 -12.75 -13.81 4.48
C ILE A 167 -14.27 -13.71 4.66
N ASN A 168 -14.78 -14.30 5.73
CA ASN A 168 -16.20 -14.24 6.12
C ASN A 168 -16.55 -12.85 6.65
#